data_AF-A0ABC9BKQ8-F1
#
_entry.id   AF-A0ABC9BKQ8-F1
#
_cell.length_a   1.000
_cell.length_b   1.000
_cell.length_c   1.000
_cell.angle_alpha   90.00
_cell.angle_beta   90.00
_cell.angle_gamma   90.00
#
_symmetry.space_group_name_H-M   'P 1'
#
loop_
_entity.id
_entity.type
_entity.pdbx_description
1 polymer ?
#
loop_
_entity_poly.entity_id
_entity_poly.type
_entity_poly.pdbx_seq_one_letter_code
_entity_poly.pdbx_strand_id
1 'polypeptide(L)'
;MASPPIKPLDGHGGYLRWKESLLLRAHTLGVARVLFDTRPADDGDAAAAKKWARDDAVCRGHILTALSDRLLPDYARFATAADLWRALERTYDVQVESNRRDEFREFSFDHSTGEVFLEQLAHAEALGAAAGLSDGSVAFGLQGKLPWAVTAAVVARSGSDEKEMELVWKVARKIVSAGVDPEHLWALEMEDHEDGWYDDGPKPEQNMGSRKRGMSGNVARNCRRWA
;
A
#
# COMPACT_ATOMS: atom_id res chain seq x y z
N MET A 1 -16.79 26.16 22.43
CA MET A 1 -16.70 25.57 21.08
C MET A 1 -17.10 24.11 21.19
N ALA A 2 -18.20 23.69 20.57
CA ALA A 2 -18.59 22.27 20.57
C ALA A 2 -17.64 21.51 19.62
N SER A 3 -16.97 20.48 20.12
CA SER A 3 -16.18 19.58 19.26
C SER A 3 -17.14 18.84 18.32
N PRO A 4 -16.80 18.64 17.03
CA PRO A 4 -17.62 17.85 16.14
C PRO A 4 -17.83 16.42 16.69
N PRO A 5 -18.98 15.79 16.41
CA PRO A 5 -19.24 14.42 16.83
C PRO A 5 -18.25 13.48 16.15
N ILE A 6 -17.67 12.57 16.95
CA ILE A 6 -16.81 11.51 16.43
C ILE A 6 -17.75 10.39 15.96
N LYS A 7 -17.62 9.97 14.70
CA LYS A 7 -18.31 8.77 14.20
C LYS A 7 -17.83 7.57 15.03
N PRO A 8 -18.73 6.74 15.60
CA PRO A 8 -18.31 5.58 16.38
C PRO A 8 -17.42 4.62 15.58
N LEU A 9 -16.40 4.07 16.22
CA LEU A 9 -15.56 3.03 15.64
C LEU A 9 -16.39 1.76 15.49
N ASP A 10 -16.48 1.23 14.27
CA ASP A 10 -17.23 0.00 13.98
C ASP A 10 -16.45 -0.99 13.11
N GLY A 11 -15.16 -1.14 13.38
CA GLY A 11 -14.25 -2.02 12.64
C GLY A 11 -13.10 -1.27 11.99
N HIS A 12 -12.42 -1.91 11.04
CA HIS A 12 -11.21 -1.35 10.39
C HIS A 12 -11.52 -0.10 9.55
N GLY A 13 -12.68 -0.08 8.88
CA GLY A 13 -13.11 1.02 8.03
C GLY A 13 -13.28 2.32 8.83
N GLY A 14 -12.39 3.30 8.59
CA GLY A 14 -12.42 4.59 9.26
C GLY A 14 -11.69 4.64 10.61
N TYR A 15 -10.97 3.58 11.00
CA TYR A 15 -10.18 3.56 12.24
C TYR A 15 -9.19 4.73 12.31
N LEU A 16 -8.45 5.03 11.24
CA LEU A 16 -7.47 6.13 11.23
C LEU A 16 -8.14 7.48 11.54
N ARG A 17 -9.23 7.79 10.83
CA ARG A 17 -10.00 9.02 11.06
C ARG A 17 -10.58 9.07 12.49
N TRP A 18 -11.05 7.94 13.00
CA TRP A 18 -11.54 7.83 14.37
C TRP A 18 -10.42 8.10 15.39
N LYS A 19 -9.25 7.47 15.20
CA LYS A 19 -8.06 7.59 16.06
C LYS A 19 -7.62 9.05 16.16
N GLU A 20 -7.45 9.72 15.02
CA GLU A 20 -7.07 11.13 14.96
C GLU A 20 -8.10 12.05 15.61
N SER A 21 -9.39 11.82 15.34
CA SER A 21 -10.46 12.64 15.91
C SER A 21 -10.53 12.51 17.44
N LEU A 22 -10.29 11.31 17.96
CA LEU A 22 -10.28 11.04 19.39
C LEU A 22 -9.05 11.63 20.08
N LEU A 23 -7.87 11.51 19.47
CA LEU A 23 -6.64 12.13 19.97
C LEU A 23 -6.78 13.65 20.02
N LEU A 24 -7.29 14.27 18.96
CA LEU A 24 -7.55 15.71 18.93
C LEU A 24 -8.49 16.13 20.09
N ARG A 25 -9.55 15.35 20.34
CA ARG A 25 -10.45 15.58 21.46
C ARG A 25 -9.74 15.43 22.81
N ALA A 26 -8.96 14.37 23.00
CA ALA A 26 -8.21 14.13 24.24
C ALA A 26 -7.19 15.25 24.53
N HIS A 27 -6.54 15.77 23.49
CA HIS A 27 -5.65 16.94 23.60
C HIS A 27 -6.41 18.21 23.96
N THR A 28 -7.54 18.47 23.30
CA THR A 28 -8.39 19.64 23.58
C THR A 28 -8.90 19.64 25.02
N LEU A 29 -9.16 18.46 25.59
CA LEU A 29 -9.58 18.28 26.98
C LEU A 29 -8.42 18.27 27.98
N GLY A 30 -7.16 18.27 27.52
CA GLY A 30 -5.98 18.22 28.38
C GLY A 30 -5.78 16.87 29.09
N VAL A 31 -6.38 15.79 28.58
CA VAL A 31 -6.31 14.44 29.18
C VAL A 31 -5.42 13.48 28.41
N ALA A 32 -4.96 13.82 27.20
CA ALA A 32 -4.17 12.93 26.33
C ALA A 32 -2.95 12.28 27.02
N ARG A 33 -2.32 12.98 27.98
CA ARG A 33 -1.18 12.48 28.76
C ARG A 33 -1.41 11.11 29.40
N VAL A 34 -2.64 10.78 29.80
CA VAL A 34 -2.94 9.51 30.48
C VAL A 34 -2.88 8.30 29.55
N LEU A 35 -2.82 8.51 28.23
CA LEU A 35 -2.66 7.45 27.24
C LEU A 35 -1.21 7.00 27.10
N PHE A 36 -0.27 7.93 27.26
CA PHE A 36 1.12 7.75 26.87
C PHE A 36 2.09 7.79 28.04
N ASP A 37 1.82 8.62 29.04
CA ASP A 37 2.72 8.81 30.18
C ASP A 37 2.50 7.75 31.25
N THR A 38 3.52 7.53 32.07
CA THR A 38 3.40 6.73 33.28
C THR A 38 2.67 7.52 34.36
N ARG A 39 1.82 6.83 35.13
CA ARG A 39 1.16 7.41 36.29
C ARG A 39 2.23 7.91 37.29
N PRO A 40 2.12 9.14 37.82
CA PRO A 40 3.00 9.65 38.87
C PRO A 40 3.03 8.71 40.07
N ALA A 41 4.21 8.57 40.69
CA ALA A 41 4.36 7.84 41.94
C ALA A 41 3.52 8.49 43.04
N ASP A 42 3.08 7.69 44.02
CA ASP A 42 2.31 8.17 45.17
C ASP A 42 3.25 8.70 46.26
N ASP A 43 4.15 9.59 45.88
CA ASP A 43 5.24 10.15 46.71
C ASP A 43 4.78 11.25 47.69
N GLY A 44 3.47 11.32 47.95
CA GLY A 44 2.84 12.26 48.87
C GLY A 44 1.97 13.32 48.20
N ASP A 45 1.98 13.43 46.87
CA ASP A 45 1.08 14.34 46.14
C ASP A 45 -0.27 13.67 45.80
N ALA A 46 -1.11 13.55 46.82
CA ALA A 46 -2.48 13.04 46.68
C ALA A 46 -3.33 13.86 45.68
N ALA A 47 -3.01 15.14 45.46
CA ALA A 47 -3.72 15.98 44.51
C ALA A 47 -3.36 15.60 43.06
N ALA A 48 -2.09 15.37 42.77
CA ALA A 48 -1.64 14.88 41.48
C ALA A 48 -2.21 13.48 41.16
N ALA A 49 -2.20 12.56 42.13
CA ALA A 49 -2.78 11.24 41.98
C ALA A 49 -4.29 11.30 41.70
N LYS A 50 -5.03 12.15 42.42
CA LYS A 50 -6.47 12.35 42.20
C LYS A 50 -6.75 13.00 40.84
N LYS A 51 -5.94 13.96 40.41
CA LYS A 51 -6.04 14.56 39.07
C LYS A 51 -5.78 13.52 37.98
N TRP A 52 -4.76 12.68 38.13
CA TRP A 52 -4.49 11.59 37.19
C TRP A 52 -5.68 10.65 37.07
N ALA A 53 -6.23 10.16 38.19
CA ALA A 53 -7.38 9.26 38.18
C ALA A 53 -8.61 9.89 37.51
N ARG A 54 -8.83 11.19 37.71
CA ARG A 54 -9.89 11.93 37.02
C ARG A 54 -9.64 12.02 35.51
N ASP A 55 -8.45 12.42 35.10
CA ASP A 55 -8.08 12.57 33.68
C ASP A 55 -8.17 11.20 32.96
N ASP A 56 -7.74 10.12 33.61
CA ASP A 56 -7.83 8.75 33.12
C ASP A 56 -9.29 8.31 32.94
N ALA A 57 -10.14 8.50 33.96
CA ALA A 57 -11.56 8.16 33.88
C ALA A 57 -12.29 8.94 32.77
N VAL A 58 -11.98 10.24 32.62
CA VAL A 58 -12.54 11.09 31.55
C VAL A 58 -12.08 10.60 30.17
N CYS A 59 -10.78 10.35 30.01
CA CYS A 59 -10.23 9.88 28.75
C CYS A 59 -10.82 8.51 28.36
N ARG A 60 -10.84 7.56 29.30
CA ARG A 60 -11.43 6.23 29.12
C ARG A 60 -12.91 6.32 28.73
N GLY A 61 -13.68 7.17 29.42
CA GLY A 61 -15.07 7.43 29.09
C GLY A 61 -15.25 7.93 27.65
N HIS A 62 -14.44 8.90 27.23
CA HIS A 62 -14.49 9.39 25.84
C HIS A 62 -14.18 8.33 24.81
N ILE A 63 -13.19 7.46 25.07
CA ILE A 63 -12.88 6.34 24.17
C ILE A 63 -14.09 5.42 24.05
N LEU A 64 -14.64 4.96 25.18
CA LEU A 64 -15.79 4.04 25.20
C LEU A 64 -17.03 4.64 24.51
N THR A 65 -17.31 5.93 24.73
CA THR A 65 -18.44 6.60 24.05
C THR A 65 -18.25 6.77 22.54
N ALA A 66 -17.02 6.63 22.06
CA ALA A 66 -16.69 6.69 20.64
C ALA A 66 -16.58 5.30 20.02
N LEU A 67 -16.88 4.22 20.74
CA LEU A 67 -17.00 2.86 20.19
C LEU A 67 -18.44 2.58 19.76
N SER A 68 -18.63 1.70 18.79
CA SER A 68 -19.95 1.15 18.50
C SER A 68 -20.42 0.21 19.63
N ASP A 69 -21.73 0.01 19.74
CA ASP A 69 -22.33 -0.91 20.71
C ASP A 69 -21.81 -2.34 20.56
N ARG A 70 -21.38 -2.72 19.35
CA ARG A 70 -20.76 -4.02 19.08
C ARG A 70 -19.42 -4.17 19.80
N LEU A 71 -18.61 -3.11 19.80
CA LEU A 71 -17.25 -3.14 20.35
C LEU A 71 -17.23 -2.84 21.86
N LEU A 72 -18.23 -2.11 22.37
CA LEU A 72 -18.26 -1.65 23.75
C LEU A 72 -18.03 -2.78 24.78
N PRO A 73 -18.66 -3.97 24.70
CA PRO A 73 -18.47 -5.04 25.69
C PRO A 73 -17.04 -5.58 25.74
N ASP A 74 -16.37 -5.67 24.59
CA ASP A 74 -15.02 -6.23 24.48
C ASP A 74 -13.95 -5.32 25.10
N TYR A 75 -14.19 -4.02 25.02
CA TYR A 75 -13.24 -2.99 25.43
C TYR A 75 -13.57 -2.33 26.78
N ALA A 76 -14.81 -2.43 27.26
CA ALA A 76 -15.21 -1.87 28.56
C ALA A 76 -14.45 -2.50 29.75
N ARG A 77 -13.91 -3.72 29.58
CA ARG A 77 -13.14 -4.46 30.60
C ARG A 77 -11.83 -3.81 31.00
N PHE A 78 -11.26 -2.93 30.17
CA PHE A 78 -9.98 -2.29 30.46
C PHE A 78 -10.15 -1.23 31.55
N ALA A 79 -9.33 -1.35 32.60
CA ALA A 79 -9.43 -0.52 33.79
C ALA A 79 -8.94 0.91 33.56
N THR A 80 -7.92 1.09 32.71
CA THR A 80 -7.29 2.38 32.43
C THR A 80 -7.53 2.80 30.97
N ALA A 81 -7.45 4.10 30.70
CA ALA A 81 -7.51 4.62 29.34
C ALA A 81 -6.33 4.13 28.49
N ALA A 82 -5.13 4.04 29.08
CA ALA A 82 -3.93 3.56 28.39
C ALA A 82 -4.05 2.10 27.95
N ASP A 83 -4.53 1.20 28.82
CA ASP A 83 -4.67 -0.21 28.46
C ASP A 83 -5.73 -0.42 27.39
N LEU A 84 -6.84 0.32 27.49
CA LEU A 84 -7.88 0.37 26.47
C LEU A 84 -7.32 0.84 25.13
N TRP A 85 -6.57 1.94 25.12
CA TRP A 85 -5.96 2.51 23.92
C TRP A 85 -4.97 1.55 23.26
N ARG A 86 -4.05 0.97 24.03
CA ARG A 86 -3.09 -0.04 23.53
C ARG A 86 -3.78 -1.28 22.99
N ALA A 87 -4.92 -1.67 23.55
CA ALA A 87 -5.71 -2.77 23.01
C ALA A 87 -6.27 -2.45 21.62
N LEU A 88 -6.80 -1.25 21.43
CA LEU A 88 -7.29 -0.78 20.14
C LEU A 88 -6.17 -0.66 19.11
N GLU A 89 -5.02 -0.07 19.47
CA GLU A 89 -3.84 0.03 18.60
C GLU A 89 -3.38 -1.36 18.14
N ARG A 90 -3.24 -2.33 19.06
CA ARG A 90 -2.85 -3.69 18.70
C ARG A 90 -3.80 -4.36 17.70
N THR A 91 -5.10 -4.09 17.82
CA THR A 91 -6.11 -4.70 16.94
C THR A 91 -6.16 -4.05 15.57
N TYR A 92 -6.02 -2.72 15.49
CA TYR A 92 -6.31 -1.98 14.26
C TYR A 92 -5.07 -1.43 13.55
N ASP A 93 -3.98 -1.07 14.25
CA ASP A 93 -2.77 -0.55 13.58
C ASP A 93 -2.11 -1.62 12.69
N VAL A 94 -2.04 -2.88 13.15
CA VAL A 94 -1.50 -4.01 12.36
C VAL A 94 -2.30 -4.24 11.06
N GLN A 95 -3.61 -4.07 11.13
CA GLN A 95 -4.50 -4.22 9.97
C GLN A 95 -4.33 -3.04 9.01
N VAL A 96 -4.16 -1.81 9.53
CA VAL A 96 -3.84 -0.65 8.69
C VAL A 96 -2.53 -0.89 7.96
N GLU A 97 -1.44 -1.26 8.64
CA GLU A 97 -0.14 -1.49 8.00
C GLU A 97 -0.21 -2.61 6.93
N SER A 98 -0.92 -3.70 7.23
CA SER A 98 -1.07 -4.83 6.30
C SER A 98 -1.88 -4.44 5.06
N ASN A 99 -3.04 -3.78 5.25
CA ASN A 99 -3.87 -3.32 4.15
C ASN A 99 -3.12 -2.30 3.29
N ARG A 100 -2.36 -1.38 3.90
CA ARG A 100 -1.53 -0.40 3.18
C ARG A 100 -0.43 -1.04 2.37
N ARG A 101 0.16 -2.14 2.87
CA ARG A 101 1.17 -2.90 2.13
C ARG A 101 0.57 -3.56 0.89
N ASP A 102 -0.62 -4.13 1.01
CA ASP A 102 -1.31 -4.76 -0.11
C ASP A 102 -1.79 -3.70 -1.12
N GLU A 103 -2.35 -2.59 -0.65
CA GLU A 103 -2.67 -1.40 -1.48
C GLU A 103 -1.42 -0.90 -2.23
N PHE A 104 -0.27 -0.75 -1.55
CA PHE A 104 0.98 -0.33 -2.19
C PHE A 104 1.46 -1.33 -3.26
N ARG A 105 1.29 -2.64 -3.03
CA ARG A 105 1.66 -3.69 -3.98
C ARG A 105 0.76 -3.71 -5.21
N GLU A 106 -0.53 -3.51 -5.02
CA GLU A 106 -1.52 -3.47 -6.09
C GLU A 106 -1.52 -2.13 -6.84
N PHE A 107 -1.10 -1.05 -6.20
CA PHE A 107 -1.07 0.29 -6.77
C PHE A 107 -0.40 0.32 -8.14
N SER A 108 -1.08 0.91 -9.12
CA SER A 108 -0.57 1.25 -10.44
C SER A 108 -0.86 2.71 -10.72
N PHE A 109 0.02 3.37 -11.46
CA PHE A 109 -0.27 4.71 -11.98
C PHE A 109 -1.39 4.58 -13.02
N ASP A 110 -2.39 5.45 -12.94
CA ASP A 110 -3.49 5.48 -13.89
C ASP A 110 -3.24 6.58 -14.92
N HIS A 111 -3.22 6.17 -16.19
CA HIS A 111 -2.93 7.01 -17.33
C HIS A 111 -4.19 7.70 -17.91
N SER A 112 -5.39 7.36 -17.41
CA SER A 112 -6.67 7.72 -18.04
C SER A 112 -7.45 8.83 -17.32
N THR A 113 -7.10 9.14 -16.07
CA THR A 113 -7.95 9.94 -15.16
C THR A 113 -7.65 11.43 -15.16
N GLY A 114 -6.56 11.89 -15.79
CA GLY A 114 -6.16 13.30 -15.74
C GLY A 114 -5.75 13.80 -14.35
N GLU A 115 -5.58 12.89 -13.37
CA GLU A 115 -4.91 13.20 -12.10
C GLU A 115 -3.43 13.48 -12.36
N VAL A 116 -2.90 14.53 -11.72
CA VAL A 116 -1.53 14.98 -11.98
C VAL A 116 -0.60 13.88 -11.46
N PHE A 117 0.27 13.32 -12.30
CA PHE A 117 1.26 12.28 -11.96
C PHE A 117 1.92 12.44 -10.56
N LEU A 118 2.17 13.68 -10.12
CA LEU A 118 2.72 14.00 -8.81
C LEU A 118 1.77 13.64 -7.64
N GLU A 119 0.46 13.76 -7.81
CA GLU A 119 -0.55 13.35 -6.83
C GLU A 119 -0.59 11.83 -6.68
N GLN A 120 -0.53 11.10 -7.80
CA GLN A 120 -0.41 9.64 -7.79
C GLN A 120 0.91 9.20 -7.13
N LEU A 121 2.01 9.90 -7.40
CA LEU A 121 3.29 9.66 -6.73
C LEU A 121 3.20 9.93 -5.22
N ALA A 122 2.55 11.01 -4.80
CA ALA A 122 2.30 11.29 -3.38
C ALA A 122 1.44 10.21 -2.73
N HIS A 123 0.41 9.72 -3.43
CA HIS A 123 -0.43 8.64 -2.94
C HIS A 123 0.38 7.35 -2.75
N ALA A 124 1.19 6.97 -3.75
CA ALA A 124 2.02 5.78 -3.70
C ALA A 124 3.06 5.84 -2.58
N GLU A 125 3.72 6.99 -2.40
CA GLU A 125 4.62 7.22 -1.26
C GLU A 125 3.89 7.11 0.08
N ALA A 126 2.70 7.71 0.20
CA ALA A 126 1.89 7.64 1.41
C ALA A 126 1.45 6.21 1.75
N LEU A 127 1.13 5.38 0.74
CA LEU A 127 0.85 3.96 0.92
C LEU A 127 2.08 3.22 1.46
N GLY A 128 3.26 3.47 0.87
CA GLY A 128 4.51 2.87 1.31
C GLY A 128 4.88 3.25 2.75
N ALA A 129 4.80 4.54 3.08
CA ALA A 129 5.05 5.04 4.44
C ALA A 129 4.07 4.44 5.46
N ALA A 130 2.77 4.39 5.13
CA ALA A 130 1.75 3.80 5.99
C ALA A 130 1.86 2.27 6.12
N ALA A 131 2.58 1.61 5.21
CA ALA A 131 2.93 0.18 5.28
C ALA A 131 4.21 -0.11 6.09
N GLY A 132 4.80 0.92 6.71
CA GLY A 132 6.03 0.83 7.50
C GLY A 132 7.29 0.57 6.66
N LEU A 133 7.27 0.92 5.36
CA LEU A 133 8.42 0.76 4.48
C LEU A 133 9.39 1.95 4.65
N SER A 134 10.69 1.69 4.55
CA SER A 134 11.69 2.76 4.48
C SER A 134 11.63 3.50 3.14
N ASP A 135 12.07 4.75 3.10
CA ASP A 135 12.14 5.54 1.86
C ASP A 135 12.77 4.75 0.71
N GLY A 136 13.88 4.05 0.94
CA GLY A 136 14.52 3.24 -0.11
C GLY A 136 13.70 2.02 -0.55
N SER A 137 12.99 1.38 0.39
CA SER A 137 12.07 0.28 0.03
C SER A 137 10.89 0.77 -0.82
N VAL A 138 10.38 1.97 -0.53
CA VAL A 138 9.32 2.61 -1.33
C VAL A 138 9.86 2.97 -2.70
N ALA A 139 11.01 3.64 -2.78
CA ALA A 139 11.64 4.01 -4.04
C ALA A 139 11.91 2.80 -4.93
N PHE A 140 12.48 1.74 -4.37
CA PHE A 140 12.72 0.47 -5.07
C PHE A 140 11.41 -0.16 -5.57
N GLY A 141 10.38 -0.23 -4.72
CA GLY A 141 9.07 -0.76 -5.11
C GLY A 141 8.38 0.03 -6.22
N LEU A 142 8.67 1.33 -6.31
CA LEU A 142 8.16 2.21 -7.36
C LEU A 142 8.95 2.11 -8.68
N GLN A 143 10.21 1.66 -8.69
CA GLN A 143 11.01 1.58 -9.94
C GLN A 143 10.34 0.74 -11.03
N GLY A 144 9.66 -0.35 -10.65
CA GLY A 144 8.92 -1.20 -11.58
C GLY A 144 7.50 -0.71 -11.91
N LYS A 145 7.12 0.47 -11.40
CA LYS A 145 5.78 1.05 -11.55
C LYS A 145 5.81 2.45 -12.15
N LEU A 146 6.91 3.18 -11.98
CA LEU A 146 7.14 4.50 -12.55
C LEU A 146 7.33 4.42 -14.06
N PRO A 147 7.05 5.50 -14.80
CA PRO A 147 7.33 5.53 -16.23
C PRO A 147 8.83 5.31 -16.48
N TRP A 148 9.17 4.51 -17.50
CA TRP A 148 10.55 4.24 -17.91
C TRP A 148 11.45 5.48 -17.88
N ALA A 149 11.01 6.60 -18.45
CA ALA A 149 11.81 7.83 -18.49
C ALA A 149 12.18 8.36 -17.09
N VAL A 150 11.28 8.22 -16.10
CA VAL A 150 11.54 8.56 -14.71
C VAL A 150 12.51 7.55 -14.10
N THR A 151 12.26 6.25 -14.28
CA THR A 151 13.10 5.17 -13.76
C THR A 151 14.52 5.25 -14.31
N ALA A 152 14.71 5.41 -15.62
CA ALA A 152 16.00 5.56 -16.27
C ALA A 152 16.76 6.80 -15.75
N ALA A 153 16.07 7.93 -15.57
CA ALA A 153 16.68 9.14 -15.03
C ALA A 153 17.05 9.03 -13.54
N VAL A 154 16.31 8.25 -12.75
CA VAL A 154 16.66 7.92 -11.36
C VAL A 154 17.87 6.98 -11.32
N VAL A 155 17.88 5.91 -12.11
CA VAL A 155 18.99 4.94 -12.18
C VAL A 155 20.28 5.62 -12.62
N ALA A 156 20.25 6.49 -13.63
CA ALA A 156 21.41 7.23 -14.10
C ALA A 156 22.03 8.17 -13.06
N ARG A 157 21.30 8.44 -11.96
CA ARG A 157 21.71 9.35 -10.88
C ARG A 157 21.84 8.62 -9.53
N SER A 158 21.58 7.32 -9.51
CA SER A 158 21.68 6.47 -8.32
C SER A 158 23.16 6.27 -7.93
N GLY A 159 23.46 6.35 -6.64
CA GLY A 159 24.84 6.37 -6.11
C GLY A 159 25.34 7.74 -5.63
N SER A 160 24.45 8.72 -5.48
CA SER A 160 24.70 9.97 -4.74
C SER A 160 24.31 9.83 -3.26
N ASP A 161 24.76 10.74 -2.40
CA ASP A 161 24.33 10.82 -0.98
C ASP A 161 22.83 11.24 -0.82
N GLU A 162 22.10 11.44 -1.92
CA GLU A 162 20.68 11.84 -1.87
C GLU A 162 19.80 10.65 -1.44
N LYS A 163 18.81 10.92 -0.57
CA LYS A 163 17.82 9.91 -0.18
C LYS A 163 17.03 9.45 -1.41
N GLU A 164 16.78 8.15 -1.51
CA GLU A 164 16.23 7.55 -2.74
C GLU A 164 14.87 8.15 -3.17
N MET A 165 13.92 8.37 -2.24
CA MET A 165 12.65 9.04 -2.58
C MET A 165 12.81 10.51 -2.93
N GLU A 166 13.77 11.21 -2.33
CA GLU A 166 14.05 12.61 -2.67
C GLU A 166 14.53 12.75 -4.12
N LEU A 167 15.37 11.81 -4.57
CA LEU A 167 15.82 11.71 -5.96
C LEU A 167 14.63 11.44 -6.91
N VAL A 168 13.73 10.50 -6.56
CA VAL A 168 12.51 10.22 -7.33
C VAL A 168 11.66 11.48 -7.50
N TRP A 169 11.38 12.20 -6.40
CA TRP A 169 10.62 13.44 -6.43
C TRP A 169 11.29 14.55 -7.24
N LYS A 170 12.62 14.66 -7.17
CA LYS A 170 13.39 15.65 -7.92
C LYS A 170 13.33 15.38 -9.42
N VAL A 171 13.43 14.11 -9.84
CA VAL A 171 13.31 13.71 -11.24
C VAL A 171 11.89 13.92 -11.75
N ALA A 172 10.89 13.44 -10.99
CA ALA A 172 9.47 13.59 -11.32
C ALA A 172 9.08 15.06 -11.55
N ARG A 173 9.44 15.95 -10.62
CA ARG A 173 9.17 17.40 -10.74
C ARG A 173 9.88 18.01 -11.95
N LYS A 174 11.12 17.62 -12.23
CA LYS A 174 11.88 18.14 -13.38
C LYS A 174 11.21 17.78 -14.70
N ILE A 175 10.74 16.54 -14.84
CA ILE A 175 10.08 16.04 -16.05
C ILE A 175 8.75 16.76 -16.27
N VAL A 176 7.91 16.85 -15.23
CA VAL A 176 6.64 17.59 -15.28
C VAL A 176 6.87 19.07 -15.62
N SER A 177 7.89 19.70 -15.02
CA SER A 177 8.22 21.11 -15.28
C SER A 177 8.77 21.36 -16.68
N ALA A 178 9.31 20.32 -17.36
CA ALA A 178 9.78 20.41 -18.74
C ALA A 178 8.63 20.35 -19.77
N GLY A 179 7.38 20.22 -19.32
CA GLY A 179 6.21 20.15 -20.20
C GLY A 179 6.10 18.82 -20.95
N VAL A 180 6.84 17.80 -20.52
CA VAL A 180 6.64 16.44 -21.03
C VAL A 180 5.32 15.95 -20.48
N ASP A 181 4.37 15.74 -21.39
CA ASP A 181 3.09 15.14 -21.07
C ASP A 181 3.33 13.76 -20.44
N PRO A 182 2.79 13.48 -19.24
CA PRO A 182 2.90 12.17 -18.60
C PRO A 182 2.51 11.03 -19.53
N GLU A 183 1.56 11.21 -20.46
CA GLU A 183 1.17 10.20 -21.44
C GLU A 183 2.34 9.76 -22.34
N HIS A 184 3.25 10.68 -22.68
CA HIS A 184 4.44 10.39 -23.50
C HIS A 184 5.57 9.72 -22.71
N LEU A 185 5.54 9.78 -21.37
CA LEU A 185 6.50 9.05 -20.53
C LEU A 185 6.25 7.55 -20.53
N TRP A 186 5.01 7.14 -20.78
CA TRP A 186 4.57 5.75 -20.87
C TRP A 186 4.65 5.19 -22.30
N ALA A 187 4.52 6.05 -23.32
CA ALA A 187 4.57 5.63 -24.73
C ALA A 187 5.91 4.99 -25.14
N LEU A 188 7.02 5.35 -24.48
CA LEU A 188 8.34 4.75 -24.73
C LEU A 188 8.43 3.27 -24.32
N GLU A 189 7.52 2.75 -23.48
CA GLU A 189 7.49 1.32 -23.11
C GLU A 189 6.70 0.47 -24.12
N MET A 190 5.82 1.08 -24.92
CA MET A 190 4.95 0.38 -25.88
C MET A 190 5.61 0.17 -27.25
N GLU A 191 6.69 0.90 -27.56
CA GLU A 191 7.43 0.74 -28.83
C GLU A 191 8.36 -0.48 -28.83
N ASP A 192 8.71 -1.07 -27.67
CA ASP A 192 9.63 -2.21 -27.57
C ASP A 192 8.93 -3.59 -27.59
N HIS A 193 7.61 -3.66 -27.75
CA HIS A 193 6.87 -4.95 -27.78
C HIS A 193 6.23 -5.33 -29.13
N GLU A 194 6.52 -4.60 -30.20
CA GLU A 194 6.22 -5.01 -31.58
C GLU A 194 7.42 -4.79 -32.50
N ASP A 195 8.59 -5.36 -32.19
CA ASP A 195 9.62 -5.57 -33.22
C ASP A 195 10.56 -6.74 -32.89
N GLY A 196 10.32 -7.86 -33.57
CA GLY A 196 11.37 -8.84 -33.89
C GLY A 196 11.46 -10.07 -33.01
N TRP A 197 10.92 -11.19 -33.51
CA TRP A 197 11.69 -12.40 -33.83
C TRP A 197 10.82 -13.26 -34.78
N TYR A 198 10.71 -12.83 -36.04
CA TYR A 198 10.46 -13.79 -37.12
C TYR A 198 11.79 -14.49 -37.39
N ASP A 199 11.89 -15.72 -36.90
CA ASP A 199 12.98 -16.64 -37.22
C ASP A 199 12.82 -17.04 -38.70
N ASP A 200 13.46 -16.27 -39.58
CA ASP A 200 13.54 -16.57 -41.02
C ASP A 200 14.55 -17.72 -41.22
N GLY A 201 14.11 -18.93 -40.85
CA GLY A 201 14.84 -20.16 -41.07
C GLY A 201 15.09 -20.40 -42.57
N PRO A 202 16.21 -21.04 -42.93
CA PRO A 202 16.62 -21.16 -44.33
C PRO A 202 15.63 -22.03 -45.13
N LYS A 203 15.16 -21.47 -46.24
CA LYS A 203 14.31 -22.14 -47.25
C LYS A 203 14.92 -23.48 -47.68
N PRO A 204 14.18 -24.61 -47.65
CA PRO A 204 14.63 -25.84 -48.26
C PRO A 204 14.56 -25.73 -49.79
N GLU A 205 15.71 -26.00 -50.41
CA GLU A 205 15.89 -26.14 -51.85
C GLU A 205 14.88 -27.10 -52.48
N GLN A 206 14.30 -26.66 -53.58
CA GLN A 206 13.54 -27.50 -54.48
C GLN A 206 14.50 -28.46 -55.20
N ASN A 207 14.48 -29.74 -54.83
CA ASN A 207 15.13 -30.79 -55.61
C ASN A 207 14.07 -31.67 -56.29
N MET A 208 13.85 -31.42 -57.58
CA MET A 208 13.16 -32.33 -58.49
C MET A 208 14.08 -33.51 -58.82
N GLY A 209 13.65 -34.74 -58.55
CA GLY A 209 14.48 -35.89 -58.94
C GLY A 209 13.96 -37.29 -58.60
N SER A 210 12.88 -37.70 -59.28
CA SER A 210 12.62 -39.08 -59.77
C SER A 210 13.09 -40.34 -58.98
N ARG A 211 12.07 -41.17 -58.68
CA ARG A 211 11.95 -42.62 -59.00
C ARG A 211 12.58 -43.70 -58.09
N LYS A 212 11.65 -44.54 -57.60
CA LYS A 212 11.60 -46.04 -57.51
C LYS A 212 11.45 -46.56 -56.06
N ARG A 213 10.28 -47.08 -55.71
CA ARG A 213 9.85 -48.51 -55.83
C ARG A 213 10.43 -49.36 -54.68
N GLY A 214 9.57 -49.76 -53.74
CA GLY A 214 9.94 -50.72 -52.69
C GLY A 214 8.83 -50.99 -51.66
N MET A 215 7.79 -51.71 -52.08
CA MET A 215 6.96 -52.68 -51.33
C MET A 215 6.68 -52.42 -49.83
N SER A 216 5.44 -52.01 -49.51
CA SER A 216 4.80 -52.30 -48.22
C SER A 216 3.84 -53.47 -48.39
N GLY A 217 4.13 -54.58 -47.71
CA GLY A 217 3.28 -55.76 -47.65
C GLY A 217 2.02 -55.56 -46.81
N ASN A 218 0.98 -56.31 -47.22
CA ASN A 218 -0.21 -56.80 -46.51
C ASN A 218 -0.25 -56.58 -44.98
N VAL A 219 -1.39 -56.34 -44.35
CA VAL A 219 -2.54 -57.25 -44.26
C VAL A 219 -3.84 -56.50 -43.92
N ALA A 220 -4.93 -57.12 -44.38
CA ALA A 220 -6.29 -56.65 -44.49
C ALA A 220 -7.08 -56.41 -43.19
N ARG A 221 -8.11 -55.56 -43.35
CA ARG A 221 -9.35 -55.55 -42.58
C ARG A 221 -10.04 -56.92 -42.66
N ASN A 222 -10.67 -57.37 -41.59
CA ASN A 222 -12.07 -57.77 -41.71
C ASN A 222 -12.84 -57.69 -40.41
N CYS A 223 -14.09 -57.26 -40.53
CA CYS A 223 -15.07 -57.17 -39.47
C CYS A 223 -15.90 -58.47 -39.38
N ARG A 224 -16.53 -58.65 -38.20
CA ARG A 224 -17.81 -59.32 -37.92
C ARG A 224 -17.88 -60.85 -37.70
N ARG A 225 -18.40 -61.17 -36.50
CA ARG A 225 -19.69 -61.84 -36.18
C ARG A 225 -19.67 -63.30 -35.67
N TRP A 226 -20.45 -63.44 -34.58
CA TRP A 226 -21.25 -64.59 -34.09
C TRP A 226 -20.44 -65.69 -33.40
N ALA A 227 -20.83 -66.25 -32.25
CA ALA A 227 -22.03 -66.14 -31.41
C ALA A 227 -21.60 -66.28 -29.93
#